data_AF-A0AAU7DQ32-F1
#
_entry.id   AF-A0AAU7DQ32-F1
#
_cell.length_a   1.000
_cell.length_b   1.000
_cell.length_c   1.000
_cell.angle_alpha   90.00
_cell.angle_beta   90.00
_cell.angle_gamma   90.00
#
_symmetry.space_group_name_H-M   'P 1'
#
loop_
_entity.id
_entity.type
_entity.pdbx_description
1 polymer ?
#
loop_
_entity_poly.entity_id
_entity_poly.type
_entity_poly.pdbx_seq_one_letter_code
_entity_poly.pdbx_strand_id
1 'polypeptide(L)'
;MMVELKTAFAISIMVIGAAGSAVGQALMASNSSGVATHVASFDVADVHPSPHVLRPFMDGGELHGDRYVIHQATMADLISTAYGVDSTNVQGGPSWLDWDRFEIVAKAPPTTSKADLRLMLQGILKTRFNLATHEGSAPMPAFVMKAQAGKVKMKEAQAAEGEGTCDPQPPPPNQAAGAIRQIVVICKNETMQKFAEDIHDMAGGYLDKPVVDSTGLKEAYDFTIMWTPRGLLGVAGADGISIFDAVDKQLGLKLALETAPRTVLIVDSVDKTPSANPPDLDKKLPALPPAQFEVATIKPSKPDTQPMGRVNNGEVDVHGLTVKQIISFAWDLNPNDSEAIVGPPKWLDNDKFDILAKVSTDDGGDAKVKPPQLDADELRHMLRALIEDRFKMKDHLEDRPVTAYTMKAVSPKLTAADPTKRTRCDEGPGPNGKDLRLGNAMINRLIYCQNVTLEQLGILLPNLAFGYIYYPVADGTGLKGSFDLTLAFSSVDRTLAPPPSSNSQQTGTTLAADPSGAVSLFDAFKNQLGLRLEKEKRPMPVLVIDHIEEQPTAN
;
A
#
# COMPACT_ATOMS: atom_id res chain seq x y z
N MET A 1 3.69 -48.95 32.55
CA MET A 1 3.83 -49.26 33.98
C MET A 1 3.69 -47.91 34.70
N MET A 2 2.47 -47.45 35.02
CA MET A 2 1.78 -47.63 36.32
C MET A 2 2.66 -47.16 37.49
N VAL A 3 2.30 -46.28 38.43
CA VAL A 3 1.03 -45.72 38.94
C VAL A 3 1.42 -44.52 39.84
N GLU A 4 0.63 -43.44 39.88
CA GLU A 4 0.61 -42.48 41.01
C GLU A 4 -0.57 -42.82 41.93
N LEU A 5 -0.33 -42.81 43.25
CA LEU A 5 -1.33 -43.09 44.28
C LEU A 5 -1.55 -41.88 45.20
N LYS A 6 -2.83 -41.62 45.44
CA LYS A 6 -3.51 -40.61 46.27
C LYS A 6 -3.06 -40.57 47.75
N THR A 7 -3.34 -39.47 48.49
CA THR A 7 -4.52 -39.28 49.38
C THR A 7 -4.35 -38.08 50.34
N ALA A 8 -5.47 -37.41 50.64
CA ALA A 8 -5.66 -36.20 51.46
C ALA A 8 -5.89 -36.46 52.97
N PHE A 9 -5.86 -35.41 53.82
CA PHE A 9 -6.68 -35.28 55.04
C PHE A 9 -6.86 -33.80 55.49
N ALA A 10 -8.02 -33.52 56.08
CA ALA A 10 -8.58 -32.20 56.44
C ALA A 10 -8.49 -31.87 57.94
N ILE A 11 -8.64 -30.59 58.31
CA ILE A 11 -9.00 -30.15 59.68
C ILE A 11 -10.00 -28.98 59.62
N SER A 12 -11.09 -29.11 60.39
CA SER A 12 -12.14 -28.12 60.65
C SER A 12 -11.87 -27.34 61.94
N ILE A 13 -12.30 -26.08 62.03
CA ILE A 13 -12.52 -25.36 63.30
C ILE A 13 -13.90 -24.69 63.29
N MET A 14 -14.63 -24.93 64.39
CA MET A 14 -15.96 -24.45 64.74
C MET A 14 -15.82 -23.28 65.74
N VAL A 15 -16.62 -22.22 65.60
CA VAL A 15 -16.81 -21.19 66.65
C VAL A 15 -18.31 -20.91 66.82
N ILE A 16 -18.72 -20.85 68.09
CA ILE A 16 -20.09 -20.79 68.62
C ILE A 16 -20.44 -19.35 69.05
N GLY A 17 -21.63 -18.88 68.62
CA GLY A 17 -22.65 -18.28 69.49
C GLY A 17 -22.61 -16.78 69.82
N ALA A 18 -23.67 -16.06 69.42
CA ALA A 18 -24.50 -15.23 70.31
C ALA A 18 -25.80 -14.79 69.61
N ALA A 19 -26.90 -14.79 70.37
CA ALA A 19 -28.29 -14.62 69.94
C ALA A 19 -28.81 -13.18 70.06
N GLY A 20 -29.87 -12.83 69.32
CA GLY A 20 -30.81 -11.78 69.75
C GLY A 20 -31.48 -10.92 68.67
N SER A 21 -32.63 -11.41 68.17
CA SER A 21 -33.85 -10.64 67.82
C SER A 21 -33.88 -9.63 66.64
N ALA A 22 -34.43 -10.13 65.53
CA ALA A 22 -35.46 -9.56 64.64
C ALA A 22 -35.59 -8.04 64.40
N VAL A 23 -35.50 -7.60 63.14
CA VAL A 23 -36.63 -7.25 62.24
C VAL A 23 -36.08 -6.70 60.91
N GLY A 24 -36.45 -7.35 59.80
CA GLY A 24 -36.59 -6.82 58.44
C GLY A 24 -35.44 -6.04 57.78
N GLN A 25 -34.68 -6.69 56.90
CA GLN A 25 -34.08 -6.03 55.74
C GLN A 25 -33.80 -7.03 54.61
N ALA A 26 -34.22 -6.66 53.41
CA ALA A 26 -34.07 -7.43 52.19
C ALA A 26 -32.59 -7.74 51.91
N LEU A 27 -32.23 -9.02 51.78
CA LEU A 27 -30.97 -9.39 51.15
C LEU A 27 -31.12 -9.18 49.64
N MET A 28 -30.48 -8.14 49.14
CA MET A 28 -30.08 -8.04 47.74
C MET A 28 -29.26 -9.29 47.40
N ALA A 29 -29.82 -10.18 46.59
CA ALA A 29 -29.04 -11.17 45.89
C ALA A 29 -28.14 -10.40 44.91
N SER A 30 -26.86 -10.26 45.24
CA SER A 30 -25.84 -9.86 44.29
C SER A 30 -25.69 -10.99 43.27
N ASN A 31 -26.51 -10.94 42.22
CA ASN A 31 -26.23 -11.63 40.98
C ASN A 31 -24.93 -11.05 40.43
N SER A 32 -23.81 -11.71 40.72
CA SER A 32 -22.63 -11.62 39.88
C SER A 32 -22.97 -12.28 38.55
N SER A 33 -23.59 -11.51 37.66
CA SER A 33 -23.69 -11.85 36.25
C SER A 33 -22.26 -12.01 35.75
N GLY A 34 -21.82 -13.25 35.59
CA GLY A 34 -20.66 -13.55 34.77
C GLY A 34 -20.99 -13.01 33.38
N VAL A 35 -20.36 -11.89 33.02
CA VAL A 35 -20.34 -11.44 31.64
C VAL A 35 -19.52 -12.50 30.92
N ALA A 36 -20.21 -13.47 30.31
CA ALA A 36 -19.61 -14.23 29.24
C ALA A 36 -19.21 -13.18 28.20
N THR A 37 -17.92 -12.87 28.14
CA THR A 37 -17.33 -12.11 27.03
C THR A 37 -17.67 -12.91 25.78
N HIS A 38 -18.72 -12.50 25.08
CA HIS A 38 -18.97 -12.98 23.73
C HIS A 38 -17.74 -12.58 22.95
N VAL A 39 -16.90 -13.55 22.60
CA VAL A 39 -15.84 -13.31 21.63
C VAL A 39 -16.58 -12.96 20.35
N ALA A 40 -16.47 -11.72 19.89
CA ALA A 40 -17.05 -11.31 18.64
C ALA A 40 -16.47 -12.22 17.55
N SER A 41 -17.34 -12.92 16.82
CA SER A 41 -16.95 -13.86 15.75
C SER A 41 -17.93 -13.75 14.60
N PHE A 42 -17.46 -13.90 13.37
CA PHE A 42 -18.33 -13.98 12.20
C PHE A 42 -19.23 -15.22 12.28
N ASP A 43 -20.47 -15.10 11.79
CA ASP A 43 -21.42 -16.22 11.72
C ASP A 43 -20.86 -17.35 10.83
N VAL A 44 -20.22 -16.94 9.73
CA VAL A 44 -19.56 -17.79 8.75
C VAL A 44 -18.56 -16.93 7.97
N ALA A 45 -17.47 -17.54 7.50
CA ALA A 45 -16.48 -16.89 6.66
C ALA A 45 -15.99 -17.84 5.56
N ASP A 46 -16.04 -17.35 4.33
CA ASP A 46 -15.27 -17.85 3.20
C ASP A 46 -13.85 -17.26 3.27
N VAL A 47 -12.85 -18.13 3.23
CA VAL A 47 -11.44 -17.75 3.26
C VAL A 47 -10.69 -18.64 2.27
N HIS A 48 -10.08 -18.03 1.26
CA HIS A 48 -9.31 -18.74 0.25
C HIS A 48 -8.16 -17.89 -0.31
N PRO A 49 -7.14 -18.49 -0.93
CA PRO A 49 -6.14 -17.75 -1.69
C PRO A 49 -6.78 -16.92 -2.81
N SER A 50 -6.21 -15.75 -3.08
CA SER A 50 -6.61 -14.88 -4.18
C SER A 50 -5.99 -15.34 -5.50
N PRO A 51 -6.72 -15.23 -6.63
CA PRO A 51 -6.10 -15.36 -7.95
C PRO A 51 -5.11 -14.21 -8.19
N HIS A 52 -4.12 -14.46 -9.05
CA HIS A 52 -3.17 -13.42 -9.46
C HIS A 52 -3.85 -12.37 -10.35
N VAL A 53 -3.65 -11.09 -10.03
CA VAL A 53 -4.11 -9.95 -10.84
C VAL A 53 -2.94 -9.01 -11.14
N LEU A 54 -3.04 -8.20 -12.20
CA LEU A 54 -1.94 -7.32 -12.62
C LEU A 54 -1.69 -6.19 -11.63
N ARG A 55 -2.73 -5.78 -10.90
CA ARG A 55 -2.68 -4.69 -9.91
C ARG A 55 -3.23 -5.16 -8.57
N PRO A 56 -2.46 -5.97 -7.84
CA PRO A 56 -2.96 -6.58 -6.62
C PRO A 56 -2.79 -5.60 -5.46
N PHE A 57 -3.79 -4.76 -5.24
CA PHE A 57 -3.89 -3.92 -4.05
C PHE A 57 -4.99 -4.51 -3.17
N MET A 58 -4.77 -4.53 -1.85
CA MET A 58 -5.86 -4.85 -0.93
C MET A 58 -6.96 -3.79 -1.09
N ASP A 59 -8.20 -4.25 -1.14
CA ASP A 59 -9.41 -3.45 -1.05
C ASP A 59 -10.38 -4.04 0.00
N GLY A 60 -11.47 -3.34 0.26
CA GLY A 60 -12.43 -3.68 1.30
C GLY A 60 -11.92 -3.42 2.73
N GLY A 61 -12.17 -4.36 3.63
CA GLY A 61 -11.91 -4.23 5.07
C GLY A 61 -13.03 -3.50 5.83
N GLU A 62 -14.19 -3.35 5.21
CA GLU A 62 -15.39 -2.73 5.77
C GLU A 62 -16.59 -3.69 5.71
N LEU A 63 -17.66 -3.32 6.43
CA LEU A 63 -18.91 -4.07 6.46
C LEU A 63 -19.91 -3.42 5.50
N HIS A 64 -20.42 -4.20 4.56
CA HIS A 64 -21.42 -3.86 3.57
C HIS A 64 -22.69 -4.66 3.88
N GLY A 65 -23.73 -4.01 4.40
CA GLY A 65 -24.90 -4.71 4.93
C GLY A 65 -24.51 -5.72 6.02
N ASP A 66 -24.72 -7.02 5.76
CA ASP A 66 -24.32 -8.11 6.65
C ASP A 66 -23.00 -8.81 6.21
N ARG A 67 -22.23 -8.22 5.29
CA ARG A 67 -21.03 -8.81 4.69
C ARG A 67 -19.77 -8.01 4.95
N TYR A 68 -18.75 -8.66 5.50
CA TYR A 68 -17.41 -8.13 5.63
C TYR A 68 -16.55 -8.71 4.52
N VAL A 69 -15.95 -7.84 3.69
CA VAL A 69 -15.26 -8.27 2.46
C VAL A 69 -13.86 -7.69 2.43
N ILE A 70 -12.88 -8.51 2.07
CA ILE A 70 -11.49 -8.13 1.80
C ILE A 70 -11.03 -8.88 0.55
N HIS A 71 -10.55 -8.16 -0.48
CA HIS A 71 -9.91 -8.79 -1.64
C HIS A 71 -8.41 -8.50 -1.71
N GLN A 72 -7.70 -9.40 -2.39
CA GLN A 72 -6.29 -9.28 -2.75
C GLN A 72 -5.35 -8.92 -1.58
N ALA A 73 -5.71 -9.25 -0.34
CA ALA A 73 -4.95 -8.85 0.84
C ALA A 73 -3.79 -9.80 1.10
N THR A 74 -2.59 -9.26 1.28
CA THR A 74 -1.48 -10.06 1.80
C THR A 74 -1.77 -10.44 3.25
N MET A 75 -1.11 -11.49 3.76
CA MET A 75 -1.26 -11.83 5.17
C MET A 75 -0.76 -10.72 6.09
N ALA A 76 0.26 -9.96 5.68
CA ALA A 76 0.68 -8.75 6.40
C ALA A 76 -0.41 -7.68 6.42
N ASP A 77 -1.14 -7.48 5.32
CA ASP A 77 -2.28 -6.55 5.27
C ASP A 77 -3.42 -6.98 6.20
N LEU A 78 -3.74 -8.28 6.22
CA LEU A 78 -4.76 -8.84 7.10
C LEU A 78 -4.40 -8.65 8.57
N ILE A 79 -3.15 -8.91 8.94
CA ILE A 79 -2.64 -8.74 10.32
C ILE A 79 -2.64 -7.24 10.69
N SER A 80 -2.10 -6.39 9.82
CA SER A 80 -2.11 -4.93 9.97
C SER A 80 -3.52 -4.41 10.25
N THR A 81 -4.49 -4.84 9.44
CA THR A 81 -5.91 -4.48 9.55
C THR A 81 -6.52 -4.97 10.86
N ALA A 82 -6.29 -6.25 11.20
CA ALA A 82 -6.86 -6.90 12.39
C ALA A 82 -6.34 -6.31 13.70
N TYR A 83 -5.06 -5.93 13.76
CA TYR A 83 -4.43 -5.40 14.97
C TYR A 83 -4.35 -3.87 15.00
N GLY A 84 -4.71 -3.19 13.91
CA GLY A 84 -4.70 -1.73 13.82
C GLY A 84 -3.30 -1.13 13.92
N VAL A 85 -2.29 -1.83 13.40
CA VAL A 85 -0.89 -1.39 13.34
C VAL A 85 -0.52 -1.05 11.91
N ASP A 86 0.45 -0.17 11.70
CA ASP A 86 1.00 0.07 10.36
C ASP A 86 1.62 -1.23 9.80
N SER A 87 1.44 -1.53 8.51
CA SER A 87 1.95 -2.78 7.92
C SER A 87 3.47 -2.90 8.00
N THR A 88 4.20 -1.77 7.98
CA THR A 88 5.66 -1.77 8.19
C THR A 88 6.04 -2.20 9.61
N ASN A 89 5.13 -2.11 10.58
CA ASN A 89 5.34 -2.58 11.95
C ASN A 89 4.98 -4.05 12.16
N VAL A 90 4.48 -4.76 11.15
CA VAL A 90 4.31 -6.20 11.21
C VAL A 90 5.65 -6.85 10.83
N GLN A 91 6.31 -7.52 11.77
CA GLN A 91 7.67 -8.08 11.61
C GLN A 91 7.69 -9.60 11.84
N GLY A 92 8.79 -10.27 11.49
CA GLY A 92 8.92 -11.73 11.63
C GLY A 92 8.07 -12.55 10.64
N GLY A 93 7.80 -13.80 10.99
CA GLY A 93 6.99 -14.73 10.21
C GLY A 93 7.59 -15.21 8.89
N PRO A 94 6.88 -16.06 8.13
CA PRO A 94 7.37 -16.65 6.90
C PRO A 94 7.48 -15.66 5.73
N SER A 95 8.33 -15.96 4.76
CA SER A 95 8.68 -15.05 3.66
C SER A 95 7.52 -14.62 2.76
N TRP A 96 6.44 -15.41 2.70
CA TRP A 96 5.27 -15.18 1.86
C TRP A 96 4.27 -14.15 2.41
N LEU A 97 4.47 -13.67 3.64
CA LEU A 97 3.56 -12.75 4.34
C LEU A 97 3.16 -11.50 3.53
N ASP A 98 4.11 -10.91 2.81
CA ASP A 98 3.92 -9.69 2.01
C ASP A 98 3.68 -10.01 0.50
N TRP A 99 3.50 -11.28 0.15
CA TRP A 99 3.41 -11.73 -1.24
C TRP A 99 2.14 -12.50 -1.56
N ASP A 100 1.88 -13.59 -0.85
CA ASP A 100 0.69 -14.40 -1.07
C ASP A 100 -0.55 -13.65 -0.57
N ARG A 101 -1.63 -13.75 -1.35
CA ARG A 101 -2.85 -12.97 -1.15
C ARG A 101 -4.05 -13.85 -0.89
N PHE A 102 -5.00 -13.31 -0.14
CA PHE A 102 -6.18 -14.01 0.32
C PHE A 102 -7.43 -13.13 0.17
N GLU A 103 -8.53 -13.83 -0.06
CA GLU A 103 -9.89 -13.32 -0.08
C GLU A 103 -10.56 -13.69 1.23
N ILE A 104 -11.30 -12.76 1.82
CA ILE A 104 -12.18 -13.02 2.97
C ILE A 104 -13.54 -12.43 2.69
N VAL A 105 -14.56 -13.27 2.70
CA VAL A 105 -15.97 -12.86 2.71
C VAL A 105 -16.62 -13.46 3.94
N ALA A 106 -17.10 -12.62 4.85
CA ALA A 106 -17.64 -13.08 6.12
C ALA A 106 -18.97 -12.41 6.46
N LYS A 107 -19.78 -13.07 7.29
CA LYS A 107 -21.08 -12.55 7.72
C LYS A 107 -21.03 -12.01 9.14
N ALA A 108 -21.52 -10.79 9.34
CA ALA A 108 -21.64 -10.13 10.64
C ALA A 108 -22.91 -9.28 10.73
N PRO A 109 -23.44 -9.00 11.94
CA PRO A 109 -24.55 -8.06 12.10
C PRO A 109 -24.23 -6.68 11.51
N PRO A 110 -25.15 -5.99 10.79
CA PRO A 110 -24.88 -4.69 10.16
C PRO A 110 -24.45 -3.57 11.13
N THR A 111 -24.76 -3.72 12.42
CA THR A 111 -24.41 -2.77 13.48
C THR A 111 -23.03 -3.05 14.10
N THR A 112 -22.25 -3.99 13.57
CA THR A 112 -20.95 -4.38 14.12
C THR A 112 -19.98 -3.21 14.01
N SER A 113 -19.35 -2.84 15.12
CA SER A 113 -18.40 -1.72 15.13
C SER A 113 -17.09 -2.09 14.42
N LYS A 114 -16.36 -1.09 13.92
CA LYS A 114 -15.02 -1.31 13.32
C LYS A 114 -14.04 -1.97 14.31
N ALA A 115 -14.16 -1.67 15.60
CA ALA A 115 -13.34 -2.30 16.64
C ALA A 115 -13.68 -3.79 16.78
N ASP A 116 -14.97 -4.15 16.73
CA ASP A 116 -15.40 -5.55 16.78
C ASP A 116 -15.00 -6.31 15.52
N LEU A 117 -15.13 -5.71 14.32
CA LEU A 117 -14.68 -6.33 13.07
C LEU A 117 -13.18 -6.68 13.11
N ARG A 118 -12.35 -5.81 13.69
CA ARG A 118 -10.93 -6.09 13.91
C ARG A 118 -10.72 -7.32 14.79
N LEU A 119 -11.44 -7.42 15.91
CA LEU A 119 -11.38 -8.59 16.80
C LEU A 119 -11.90 -9.87 16.12
N MET A 120 -12.96 -9.77 15.32
CA MET A 120 -13.50 -10.89 14.55
C MET A 120 -12.49 -11.37 13.49
N LEU A 121 -11.81 -10.44 12.81
CA LEU A 121 -10.74 -10.77 11.86
C LEU A 121 -9.54 -11.42 12.56
N GLN A 122 -9.12 -10.95 13.74
CA GLN A 122 -8.12 -11.65 14.56
C GLN A 122 -8.57 -13.09 14.85
N GLY A 123 -9.85 -13.29 15.12
CA GLY A 123 -10.46 -14.62 15.29
C GLY A 123 -10.31 -15.51 14.06
N ILE A 124 -10.56 -14.98 12.84
CA ILE A 124 -10.31 -15.71 11.58
C ILE A 124 -8.84 -16.06 11.46
N LEU A 125 -7.93 -15.10 11.62
CA LEU A 125 -6.50 -15.33 11.43
C LEU A 125 -5.96 -16.38 12.41
N LYS A 126 -6.41 -16.32 13.66
CA LYS A 126 -6.05 -17.31 14.69
C LYS A 126 -6.60 -18.71 14.38
N THR A 127 -7.83 -18.84 13.91
CA THR A 127 -8.50 -20.15 13.77
C THR A 127 -8.32 -20.80 12.40
N ARG A 128 -8.25 -19.99 11.34
CA ARG A 128 -8.12 -20.45 9.96
C ARG A 128 -6.66 -20.57 9.55
N PHE A 129 -5.79 -19.68 10.05
CA PHE A 129 -4.37 -19.66 9.69
C PHE A 129 -3.43 -19.99 10.87
N ASN A 130 -3.96 -20.37 12.05
CA ASN A 130 -3.16 -20.64 13.24
C ASN A 130 -2.18 -19.49 13.60
N LEU A 131 -2.60 -18.24 13.35
CA LEU A 131 -1.77 -17.06 13.61
C LEU A 131 -1.37 -16.97 15.08
N ALA A 132 -0.07 -16.84 15.33
CA ALA A 132 0.50 -16.48 16.62
C ALA A 132 1.36 -15.21 16.47
N THR A 133 1.15 -14.26 17.38
CA THR A 133 1.86 -12.98 17.39
C THR A 133 2.15 -12.52 18.81
N HIS A 134 3.17 -11.69 18.98
CA HIS A 134 3.41 -10.93 20.21
C HIS A 134 3.92 -9.52 19.91
N GLU A 135 3.72 -8.59 20.85
CA GLU A 135 4.37 -7.28 20.77
C GLU A 135 5.86 -7.41 21.08
N GLY A 136 6.68 -6.71 20.31
CA GLY A 136 8.12 -6.69 20.51
C GLY A 136 8.77 -5.41 20.00
N SER A 137 10.09 -5.46 19.89
CA SER A 137 10.90 -4.37 19.36
C SER A 137 11.80 -4.90 18.26
N ALA A 138 11.81 -4.24 17.10
CA ALA A 138 12.67 -4.60 15.98
C ALA A 138 13.60 -3.45 15.60
N PRO A 139 14.85 -3.75 15.21
CA PRO A 139 15.75 -2.76 14.62
C PRO A 139 15.30 -2.41 13.21
N MET A 140 14.75 -1.22 13.01
CA MET A 140 14.20 -0.77 11.72
C MET A 140 14.92 0.49 11.20
N PRO A 141 15.02 0.67 9.86
CA PRO A 141 15.53 1.91 9.29
C PRO A 141 14.68 3.11 9.71
N ALA A 142 15.34 4.14 10.23
CA ALA A 142 14.73 5.40 10.63
C ALA A 142 15.72 6.55 10.40
N PHE A 143 15.22 7.74 10.17
CA PHE A 143 16.06 8.93 10.18
C PHE A 143 16.29 9.35 11.64
N VAL A 144 17.47 9.08 12.18
CA VAL A 144 17.78 9.39 13.57
C VAL A 144 18.32 10.81 13.66
N MET A 145 17.64 11.66 14.43
CA MET A 145 18.01 13.04 14.69
C MET A 145 18.86 13.13 15.97
N LYS A 146 20.09 13.60 15.85
CA LYS A 146 21.06 13.69 16.96
C LYS A 146 21.54 15.11 17.15
N ALA A 147 21.72 15.54 18.39
CA ALA A 147 22.37 16.82 18.67
C ALA A 147 23.84 16.74 18.32
N GLN A 148 24.38 17.80 17.72
CA GLN A 148 25.82 17.93 17.56
C GLN A 148 26.37 18.76 18.72
N ALA A 149 27.22 18.14 19.53
CA ALA A 149 27.81 18.78 20.71
C ALA A 149 28.45 20.13 20.37
N GLY A 150 28.04 21.18 21.10
CA GLY A 150 28.53 22.55 20.93
C GLY A 150 28.06 23.28 19.67
N LYS A 151 27.14 22.70 18.89
CA LYS A 151 26.66 23.29 17.62
C LYS A 151 25.17 23.60 17.58
N VAL A 152 24.38 23.17 18.56
CA VAL A 152 22.93 23.44 18.62
C VAL A 152 22.69 24.95 18.52
N LYS A 153 21.90 25.37 17.50
CA LYS A 153 21.67 26.78 17.15
C LYS A 153 20.24 27.26 17.46
N MET A 154 19.43 26.39 18.03
CA MET A 154 18.04 26.68 18.39
C MET A 154 18.00 27.42 19.73
N LYS A 155 17.00 28.28 19.91
CA LYS A 155 16.78 28.99 21.17
C LYS A 155 15.78 28.21 22.00
N GLU A 156 16.06 28.01 23.29
CA GLU A 156 15.06 27.49 24.21
C GLU A 156 13.89 28.47 24.30
N ALA A 157 12.66 27.94 24.30
CA ALA A 157 11.44 28.73 24.38
C ALA A 157 11.32 29.35 25.78
N GLN A 158 10.84 30.60 25.87
CA GLN A 158 10.60 31.26 27.16
C GLN A 158 9.26 30.79 27.74
N ALA A 159 9.29 30.17 28.92
CA ALA A 159 8.17 29.70 29.75
C ALA A 159 6.97 29.14 28.97
N ALA A 160 6.87 27.81 28.94
CA ALA A 160 5.87 27.00 28.26
C ALA A 160 4.41 27.34 28.63
N GLU A 161 3.83 28.35 27.98
CA GLU A 161 2.37 28.52 27.91
C GLU A 161 1.91 28.25 26.47
N GLY A 162 1.36 27.06 26.23
CA GLY A 162 0.78 26.63 24.95
C GLY A 162 1.31 25.29 24.43
N GLU A 163 0.56 24.64 23.54
CA GLU A 163 1.06 23.50 22.76
C GLU A 163 2.11 23.99 21.74
N GLY A 164 3.16 23.20 21.50
CA GLY A 164 4.17 23.49 20.48
C GLY A 164 3.58 23.44 19.07
N THR A 165 4.07 24.30 18.17
CA THR A 165 3.65 24.32 16.77
C THR A 165 4.84 24.44 15.83
N CYS A 166 4.77 23.75 14.69
CA CYS A 166 5.63 23.97 13.52
C CYS A 166 4.77 24.30 12.31
N ASP A 167 4.72 25.59 11.95
CA ASP A 167 3.81 26.10 10.93
C ASP A 167 4.55 26.39 9.61
N PRO A 168 4.24 25.67 8.51
CA PRO A 168 4.71 26.00 7.18
C PRO A 168 4.22 27.40 6.78
N GLN A 169 5.15 28.24 6.34
CA GLN A 169 4.82 29.60 5.93
C GLN A 169 4.45 29.66 4.45
N PRO A 170 3.47 30.50 4.07
CA PRO A 170 3.18 30.75 2.68
C PRO A 170 4.40 31.37 1.98
N PRO A 171 4.58 31.14 0.67
CA PRO A 171 5.64 31.78 -0.06
C PRO A 171 5.51 33.31 0.02
N PRO A 172 6.61 34.06 0.18
CA PRO A 172 6.55 35.52 0.25
C PRO A 172 5.84 36.14 -0.96
N PRO A 173 4.99 37.16 -0.75
CA PRO A 173 4.34 37.86 -1.85
C PRO A 173 5.40 38.54 -2.73
N ASN A 174 5.22 38.47 -4.05
CA ASN A 174 6.11 39.04 -5.06
C ASN A 174 7.50 38.37 -5.18
N GLN A 175 7.56 37.03 -5.14
CA GLN A 175 8.76 36.33 -5.57
C GLN A 175 9.11 36.66 -7.04
N ALA A 176 10.39 36.94 -7.29
CA ALA A 176 10.88 37.14 -8.65
C ALA A 176 10.56 35.93 -9.53
N ALA A 177 10.20 36.16 -10.79
CA ALA A 177 9.98 35.09 -11.75
C ALA A 177 11.25 34.22 -11.85
N GLY A 178 11.12 32.91 -11.58
CA GLY A 178 12.25 31.97 -11.58
C GLY A 178 12.92 31.76 -10.22
N ALA A 179 12.48 32.41 -9.13
CA ALA A 179 12.97 32.12 -7.79
C ALA A 179 12.64 30.66 -7.39
N ILE A 180 13.65 29.94 -6.90
CA ILE A 180 13.49 28.58 -6.41
C ILE A 180 12.64 28.63 -5.14
N ARG A 181 11.48 27.96 -5.17
CA ARG A 181 10.62 27.87 -4.00
C ARG A 181 11.33 27.09 -2.89
N GLN A 182 11.43 27.71 -1.72
CA GLN A 182 11.87 27.06 -0.49
C GLN A 182 10.67 26.86 0.44
N ILE A 183 10.68 25.77 1.19
CA ILE A 183 9.78 25.55 2.31
C ILE A 183 10.40 26.24 3.51
N VAL A 184 9.65 27.11 4.16
CA VAL A 184 10.03 27.80 5.40
C VAL A 184 9.06 27.37 6.47
N VAL A 185 9.57 26.88 7.60
CA VAL A 185 8.76 26.47 8.75
C VAL A 185 9.20 27.25 9.97
N ILE A 186 8.24 27.82 10.67
CA ILE A 186 8.46 28.50 11.95
C ILE A 186 7.95 27.57 13.04
N CYS A 187 8.86 27.12 13.89
CA CYS A 187 8.56 26.30 15.05
C CYS A 187 8.64 27.13 16.32
N LYS A 188 7.63 26.97 17.20
CA LYS A 188 7.53 27.66 18.49
C LYS A 188 7.18 26.68 19.59
N ASN A 189 7.85 26.80 20.73
CA ASN A 189 7.66 25.94 21.88
C ASN A 189 7.68 24.44 21.52
N GLU A 190 8.58 24.06 20.60
CA GLU A 190 8.57 22.76 19.94
C GLU A 190 9.57 21.80 20.62
N THR A 191 9.13 20.60 20.99
CA THR A 191 10.02 19.55 21.52
C THR A 191 10.70 18.80 20.38
N MET A 192 11.89 18.25 20.60
CA MET A 192 12.58 17.49 19.54
C MET A 192 11.85 16.20 19.14
N GLN A 193 11.08 15.60 20.06
CA GLN A 193 10.22 14.46 19.76
C GLN A 193 9.09 14.86 18.81
N LYS A 194 8.36 15.95 19.10
CA LYS A 194 7.26 16.42 18.25
C LYS A 194 7.78 16.96 16.90
N PHE A 195 8.93 17.62 16.89
CA PHE A 195 9.58 18.06 15.66
C PHE A 195 10.00 16.89 14.76
N ALA A 196 10.43 15.76 15.33
CA ALA A 196 10.72 14.56 14.55
C ALA A 196 9.48 14.06 13.80
N GLU A 197 8.32 14.05 14.46
CA GLU A 197 7.05 13.69 13.83
C GLU A 197 6.67 14.71 12.73
N ASP A 198 6.71 16.01 13.02
CA ASP A 198 6.30 17.04 12.06
C ASP A 198 7.23 17.15 10.85
N ILE A 199 8.55 17.05 11.06
CA ILE A 199 9.51 17.16 9.95
C ILE A 199 9.42 15.96 9.02
N HIS A 200 9.05 14.77 9.53
CA HIS A 200 8.76 13.60 8.70
C HIS A 200 7.64 13.92 7.71
N ASP A 201 6.52 14.44 8.20
CA ASP A 201 5.35 14.75 7.39
C ASP A 201 5.62 15.92 6.41
N MET A 202 6.25 17.00 6.89
CA MET A 202 6.54 18.18 6.06
C MET A 202 7.62 17.94 5.00
N ALA A 203 8.61 17.07 5.29
CA ALA A 203 9.74 16.78 4.40
C ALA A 203 9.70 15.36 3.82
N GLY A 204 8.51 14.76 3.67
CA GLY A 204 8.33 13.38 3.19
C GLY A 204 8.97 13.07 1.82
N GLY A 205 9.20 14.09 0.97
CA GLY A 205 9.98 13.93 -0.27
C GLY A 205 11.47 13.60 -0.05
N TYR A 206 11.98 13.78 1.16
CA TYR A 206 13.32 13.37 1.61
C TYR A 206 13.27 12.26 2.66
N LEU A 207 12.27 12.30 3.56
CA LEU A 207 12.18 11.48 4.75
C LEU A 207 11.08 10.42 4.59
N ASP A 208 11.34 9.42 3.76
CA ASP A 208 10.44 8.31 3.44
C ASP A 208 10.38 7.20 4.53
N LYS A 209 10.94 7.49 5.70
CA LYS A 209 10.97 6.63 6.88
C LYS A 209 10.74 7.50 8.13
N PRO A 210 10.26 6.90 9.24
CA PRO A 210 10.06 7.64 10.48
C PRO A 210 11.33 8.36 10.94
N VAL A 211 11.15 9.51 11.58
CA VAL A 211 12.24 10.24 12.23
C VAL A 211 12.22 9.92 13.72
N VAL A 212 13.38 9.59 14.28
CA VAL A 212 13.54 9.26 15.70
C VAL A 212 14.35 10.35 16.38
N ASP A 213 13.80 10.94 17.43
CA ASP A 213 14.56 11.84 18.30
C ASP A 213 15.58 11.04 19.12
N SER A 214 16.85 11.36 18.93
CA SER A 214 17.98 10.90 19.75
C SER A 214 18.91 12.07 20.06
N THR A 215 18.33 13.27 20.17
CA THR A 215 19.08 14.49 20.46
C THR A 215 19.49 14.59 21.92
N GLY A 216 18.69 14.02 22.82
CA GLY A 216 18.84 14.16 24.26
C GLY A 216 18.46 15.55 24.78
N LEU A 217 17.91 16.42 23.92
CA LEU A 217 17.43 17.74 24.28
C LEU A 217 16.04 17.61 24.90
N LYS A 218 15.85 18.13 26.11
CA LYS A 218 14.62 17.93 26.90
C LYS A 218 13.70 19.14 26.91
N GLU A 219 14.22 20.30 26.56
CA GLU A 219 13.46 21.54 26.55
C GLU A 219 12.68 21.69 25.23
N ALA A 220 11.79 22.68 25.20
CA ALA A 220 11.14 23.14 24.00
C ALA A 220 11.95 24.28 23.35
N TYR A 221 11.90 24.40 22.03
CA TYR A 221 12.73 25.32 21.27
C TYR A 221 11.91 26.16 20.28
N ASP A 222 12.37 27.40 20.08
CA ASP A 222 11.93 28.30 19.04
C ASP A 222 13.00 28.34 17.93
N PHE A 223 12.60 28.06 16.69
CA PHE A 223 13.50 28.12 15.55
C PHE A 223 12.75 28.28 14.23
N THR A 224 13.49 28.67 13.20
CA THR A 224 13.01 28.67 11.83
C THR A 224 13.94 27.78 11.02
N ILE A 225 13.37 26.88 10.24
CA ILE A 225 14.12 26.01 9.33
C ILE A 225 13.60 26.19 7.90
N MET A 226 14.53 26.14 6.95
CA MET A 226 14.24 26.33 5.54
C MET A 226 14.93 25.28 4.68
N TRP A 227 14.22 24.69 3.72
CA TRP A 227 14.81 23.75 2.77
C TRP A 227 14.18 23.85 1.38
N THR A 228 14.91 23.37 0.37
CA THR A 228 14.40 23.24 -0.99
C THR A 228 13.58 21.96 -1.11
N PRO A 229 12.38 21.95 -1.73
CA PRO A 229 11.67 20.72 -2.03
C PRO A 229 12.52 19.75 -2.86
N ARG A 230 12.42 18.44 -2.59
CA ARG A 230 13.28 17.41 -3.24
C ARG A 230 13.29 17.51 -4.76
N GLY A 231 12.12 17.67 -5.37
CA GLY A 231 11.97 17.76 -6.82
C GLY A 231 12.62 19.00 -7.46
N LEU A 232 12.89 20.04 -6.67
CA LEU A 232 13.50 21.29 -7.13
C LEU A 232 15.00 21.39 -6.79
N LEU A 233 15.53 20.49 -5.95
CA LEU A 233 16.92 20.59 -5.48
C LEU A 233 17.93 20.59 -6.63
N GLY A 234 17.70 19.78 -7.67
CA GLY A 234 18.57 19.73 -8.84
C GLY A 234 18.53 21.01 -9.68
N VAL A 235 17.34 21.62 -9.82
CA VAL A 235 17.17 22.92 -10.50
C VAL A 235 17.83 24.04 -9.70
N ALA A 236 17.78 23.92 -8.36
CA ALA A 236 18.32 24.91 -7.46
C ALA A 236 19.86 24.99 -7.46
N GLY A 237 20.54 23.92 -7.87
CA GLY A 237 22.00 23.89 -7.92
C GLY A 237 22.63 24.30 -6.60
N ALA A 238 23.56 25.27 -6.65
CA ALA A 238 24.27 25.78 -5.48
C ALA A 238 23.38 26.55 -4.49
N ASP A 239 22.22 27.06 -4.94
CA ASP A 239 21.27 27.80 -4.11
C ASP A 239 20.28 26.86 -3.38
N GLY A 240 20.32 25.57 -3.72
CA GLY A 240 19.51 24.53 -3.08
C GLY A 240 20.10 24.09 -1.74
N ILE A 241 19.22 23.83 -0.77
CA ILE A 241 19.60 23.19 0.49
C ILE A 241 18.71 22.00 0.78
N SER A 242 19.33 20.84 0.98
CA SER A 242 18.61 19.61 1.34
C SER A 242 18.08 19.68 2.77
N ILE A 243 17.11 18.84 3.13
CA ILE A 243 16.65 18.75 4.53
C ILE A 243 17.79 18.35 5.48
N PHE A 244 18.69 17.47 5.04
CA PHE A 244 19.84 17.01 5.83
C PHE A 244 20.81 18.16 6.12
N ASP A 245 21.12 18.96 5.10
CA ASP A 245 21.95 20.16 5.24
C ASP A 245 21.24 21.26 6.04
N ALA A 246 19.93 21.41 5.91
CA ALA A 246 19.16 22.40 6.66
C ALA A 246 19.21 22.09 8.16
N VAL A 247 18.92 20.85 8.54
CA VAL A 247 18.98 20.38 9.93
C VAL A 247 20.40 20.51 10.51
N ASP A 248 21.44 20.18 9.73
CA ASP A 248 22.84 20.33 10.12
C ASP A 248 23.28 21.80 10.26
N LYS A 249 23.11 22.59 9.20
CA LYS A 249 23.69 23.93 9.12
C LYS A 249 22.86 24.97 9.88
N GLN A 250 21.53 24.83 9.92
CA GLN A 250 20.65 25.83 10.53
C GLN A 250 20.34 25.51 12.00
N LEU A 251 20.17 24.24 12.35
CA LEU A 251 19.79 23.84 13.72
C LEU A 251 20.97 23.28 14.52
N GLY A 252 22.04 22.83 13.86
CA GLY A 252 23.15 22.16 14.54
C GLY A 252 22.81 20.75 15.00
N LEU A 253 21.87 20.10 14.29
CA LEU A 253 21.46 18.73 14.53
C LEU A 253 21.90 17.87 13.34
N LYS A 254 22.19 16.60 13.56
CA LYS A 254 22.46 15.66 12.48
C LYS A 254 21.23 14.81 12.24
N LEU A 255 20.78 14.75 10.98
CA LEU A 255 19.76 13.81 10.54
C LEU A 255 20.43 12.78 9.62
N ALA A 256 20.32 11.49 9.95
CA ALA A 256 20.93 10.43 9.16
C ALA A 256 20.05 9.18 9.17
N LEU A 257 20.02 8.45 8.05
CA LEU A 257 19.40 7.13 8.00
C LEU A 257 20.24 6.16 8.82
N GLU A 258 19.67 5.66 9.90
CA GLU A 258 20.28 4.69 10.80
C GLU A 258 19.23 3.63 11.16
N THR A 259 19.62 2.69 12.02
CA THR A 259 18.71 1.70 12.57
C THR A 259 18.29 2.13 13.98
N ALA A 260 16.99 2.16 14.24
CA ALA A 260 16.44 2.45 15.57
C ALA A 260 15.45 1.36 16.01
N PRO A 261 15.34 1.06 17.32
CA PRO A 261 14.32 0.16 17.82
C PRO A 261 12.92 0.77 17.63
N ARG A 262 12.01 0.01 17.02
CA ARG A 262 10.60 0.39 16.86
C ARG A 262 9.71 -0.68 17.49
N THR A 263 8.66 -0.25 18.17
CA THR A 263 7.61 -1.17 18.64
C THR A 263 6.92 -1.79 17.44
N VAL A 264 6.83 -3.11 17.43
CA VAL A 264 6.32 -3.90 16.30
C VAL A 264 5.44 -5.03 16.80
N LEU A 265 4.56 -5.50 15.92
CA LEU A 265 3.86 -6.77 16.10
C LEU A 265 4.68 -7.86 15.40
N ILE A 266 5.22 -8.79 16.18
CA ILE A 266 6.02 -9.90 15.67
C ILE A 266 5.09 -11.08 15.38
N VAL A 267 5.18 -11.61 14.16
CA VAL A 267 4.54 -12.85 13.75
C VAL A 267 5.44 -14.02 14.10
N ASP A 268 5.00 -14.84 15.05
CA ASP A 268 5.73 -16.04 15.48
C ASP A 268 5.51 -17.20 14.50
N SER A 269 4.26 -17.40 14.11
CA SER A 269 3.86 -18.44 13.17
C SER A 269 2.53 -18.11 12.51
N VAL A 270 2.38 -18.55 11.26
CA VAL A 270 1.13 -18.51 10.52
C VAL A 270 1.19 -19.57 9.42
N ASP A 271 0.11 -20.30 9.23
CA ASP A 271 -0.01 -21.30 8.17
C ASP A 271 -0.31 -20.61 6.84
N LYS A 272 0.29 -21.10 5.76
CA LYS A 272 0.06 -20.56 4.41
C LYS A 272 -1.31 -20.91 3.86
N THR A 273 -1.78 -22.12 4.14
CA THR A 273 -3.06 -22.62 3.66
C THR A 273 -4.10 -22.48 4.77
N PRO A 274 -5.20 -21.74 4.57
CA PRO A 274 -6.25 -21.67 5.56
C PRO A 274 -6.90 -23.05 5.75
N SER A 275 -7.43 -23.31 6.95
CA SER A 275 -8.29 -24.46 7.17
C SER A 275 -9.52 -24.41 6.25
N ALA A 276 -10.05 -25.58 5.88
CA ALA A 276 -11.15 -25.67 4.91
C ALA A 276 -12.40 -24.89 5.36
N ASN A 277 -13.10 -24.31 4.39
CA ASN A 277 -14.41 -23.71 4.61
C ASN A 277 -15.43 -24.76 5.11
N PRO A 278 -16.46 -24.35 5.87
CA PRO A 278 -17.51 -25.26 6.28
C PRO A 278 -18.26 -25.83 5.06
N PRO A 279 -18.70 -27.09 5.08
CA PRO A 279 -19.32 -27.74 3.93
C PRO A 279 -20.69 -27.15 3.55
N ASP A 280 -21.29 -26.35 4.43
CA ASP A 280 -22.56 -25.64 4.19
C ASP A 280 -22.37 -24.14 3.94
N LEU A 281 -21.16 -23.72 3.54
CA LEU A 281 -20.81 -22.33 3.25
C LEU A 281 -21.83 -21.68 2.31
N ASP A 282 -22.11 -22.26 1.14
CA ASP A 282 -23.03 -21.70 0.14
C ASP A 282 -24.45 -21.47 0.67
N LYS A 283 -24.87 -22.23 1.70
CA LYS A 283 -26.18 -22.07 2.33
C LYS A 283 -26.19 -20.94 3.36
N LYS A 284 -25.08 -20.75 4.08
CA LYS A 284 -24.95 -19.75 5.17
C LYS A 284 -24.46 -18.39 4.66
N LEU A 285 -23.66 -18.42 3.60
CA LEU A 285 -23.06 -17.30 2.91
C LEU A 285 -23.33 -17.48 1.40
N PRO A 286 -24.59 -17.41 0.96
CA PRO A 286 -24.88 -17.46 -0.47
C PRO A 286 -24.14 -16.32 -1.16
N ALA A 287 -23.55 -16.62 -2.32
CA ALA A 287 -22.95 -15.62 -3.19
C ALA A 287 -23.99 -14.51 -3.43
N LEU A 288 -23.56 -13.26 -3.26
CA LEU A 288 -24.41 -12.14 -3.62
C LEU A 288 -24.72 -12.22 -5.13
N PRO A 289 -25.93 -11.82 -5.56
CA PRO A 289 -26.13 -11.60 -6.98
C PRO A 289 -25.05 -10.62 -7.47
N PRO A 290 -24.54 -10.79 -8.71
CA PRO A 290 -23.56 -9.86 -9.25
C PRO A 290 -24.06 -8.44 -9.08
N ALA A 291 -23.21 -7.55 -8.57
CA ALA A 291 -23.56 -6.15 -8.45
C ALA A 291 -24.03 -5.61 -9.80
N GLN A 292 -25.12 -4.87 -9.78
CA GLN A 292 -25.72 -4.27 -10.97
C GLN A 292 -25.99 -2.80 -10.73
N PHE A 293 -25.90 -2.02 -11.80
CA PHE A 293 -26.40 -0.66 -11.76
C PHE A 293 -27.93 -0.71 -11.63
N GLU A 294 -28.48 -0.01 -10.64
CA GLU A 294 -29.93 0.19 -10.53
C GLU A 294 -30.45 0.90 -11.78
N VAL A 295 -29.70 1.91 -12.22
CA VAL A 295 -29.91 2.63 -13.47
C VAL A 295 -28.54 2.93 -14.04
N ALA A 296 -28.30 2.59 -15.31
CA ALA A 296 -27.11 3.02 -16.02
C ALA A 296 -27.50 3.65 -17.36
N THR A 297 -26.92 4.80 -17.64
CA THR A 297 -26.96 5.42 -18.95
C THR A 297 -25.58 5.41 -19.58
N ILE A 298 -25.53 5.12 -20.86
CA ILE A 298 -24.31 5.22 -21.67
C ILE A 298 -24.63 5.99 -22.94
N LYS A 299 -23.89 7.07 -23.20
CA LYS A 299 -24.17 7.98 -24.31
C LYS A 299 -22.87 8.43 -24.95
N PRO A 300 -22.84 8.65 -26.28
CA PRO A 300 -21.68 9.25 -26.93
C PRO A 300 -21.33 10.60 -26.29
N SER A 301 -20.05 10.78 -25.97
CA SER A 301 -19.53 12.04 -25.44
C SER A 301 -19.49 13.11 -26.52
N LYS A 302 -19.43 14.37 -26.10
CA LYS A 302 -19.10 15.48 -27.02
C LYS A 302 -17.63 15.36 -27.47
N PRO A 303 -17.28 15.82 -28.69
CA PRO A 303 -15.92 15.67 -29.24
C PRO A 303 -14.79 16.19 -28.33
N ASP A 304 -15.01 17.32 -27.66
CA ASP A 304 -14.01 17.98 -26.82
C ASP A 304 -14.07 17.57 -25.34
N THR A 305 -14.93 16.61 -24.98
CA THR A 305 -15.02 16.12 -23.60
C THR A 305 -13.66 15.55 -23.19
N GLN A 306 -13.13 16.11 -22.10
CA GLN A 306 -11.92 15.62 -21.45
C GLN A 306 -12.27 14.41 -20.59
N PRO A 307 -11.43 13.37 -20.59
CA PRO A 307 -11.59 12.23 -19.70
C PRO A 307 -11.68 12.69 -18.24
N MET A 308 -12.80 12.40 -17.59
CA MET A 308 -12.99 12.66 -16.16
C MET A 308 -13.85 11.55 -15.58
N GLY A 309 -13.40 10.94 -14.49
CA GLY A 309 -14.16 9.91 -13.79
C GLY A 309 -14.33 10.29 -12.33
N ARG A 310 -15.56 10.18 -11.85
CA ARG A 310 -15.88 10.28 -10.43
C ARG A 310 -16.71 9.05 -10.05
N VAL A 311 -16.14 8.23 -9.20
CA VAL A 311 -16.83 7.12 -8.56
C VAL A 311 -17.01 7.51 -7.11
N ASN A 312 -18.26 7.66 -6.66
CA ASN A 312 -18.57 7.79 -5.24
C ASN A 312 -19.67 6.80 -4.84
N ASN A 313 -19.96 6.77 -3.55
CA ASN A 313 -20.87 5.81 -2.94
C ASN A 313 -22.29 6.02 -3.48
N GLY A 314 -22.71 5.12 -4.38
CA GLY A 314 -24.02 5.13 -5.04
C GLY A 314 -24.03 5.68 -6.48
N GLU A 315 -22.94 6.26 -6.98
CA GLU A 315 -22.91 6.90 -8.31
C GLU A 315 -21.56 6.76 -9.02
N VAL A 316 -21.61 6.28 -10.25
CA VAL A 316 -20.52 6.26 -11.22
C VAL A 316 -20.82 7.33 -12.25
N ASP A 317 -19.98 8.36 -12.28
CA ASP A 317 -20.09 9.48 -13.22
C ASP A 317 -18.77 9.63 -13.99
N VAL A 318 -18.75 9.11 -15.20
CA VAL A 318 -17.54 9.00 -16.03
C VAL A 318 -17.82 9.61 -17.39
N HIS A 319 -16.94 10.50 -17.82
CA HIS A 319 -17.08 11.27 -19.06
C HIS A 319 -15.87 11.09 -19.96
N GLY A 320 -16.11 11.05 -21.26
CA GLY A 320 -15.07 11.16 -22.28
C GLY A 320 -14.10 9.98 -22.35
N LEU A 321 -14.46 8.80 -21.85
CA LEU A 321 -13.63 7.59 -21.97
C LEU A 321 -13.90 6.86 -23.27
N THR A 322 -12.85 6.32 -23.88
CA THR A 322 -13.03 5.43 -25.03
C THR A 322 -13.54 4.06 -24.59
N VAL A 323 -14.27 3.36 -25.46
CA VAL A 323 -14.74 1.99 -25.13
C VAL A 323 -13.57 1.05 -24.84
N LYS A 324 -12.42 1.22 -25.51
CA LYS A 324 -11.20 0.50 -25.17
C LYS A 324 -10.74 0.75 -23.73
N GLN A 325 -10.77 2.00 -23.25
CA GLN A 325 -10.39 2.31 -21.87
C GLN A 325 -11.33 1.65 -20.86
N ILE A 326 -12.63 1.65 -21.15
CA ILE A 326 -13.64 1.00 -20.30
C ILE A 326 -13.41 -0.52 -20.27
N ILE A 327 -13.22 -1.16 -21.43
CA ILE A 327 -12.90 -2.59 -21.54
C ILE A 327 -11.58 -2.91 -20.83
N SER A 328 -10.52 -2.13 -21.06
CA SER A 328 -9.23 -2.37 -20.39
C SER A 328 -9.35 -2.29 -18.87
N PHE A 329 -10.11 -1.34 -18.33
CA PHE A 329 -10.36 -1.29 -16.89
C PHE A 329 -11.18 -2.50 -16.41
N ALA A 330 -12.30 -2.78 -17.08
CA ALA A 330 -13.24 -3.82 -16.69
C ALA A 330 -12.60 -5.22 -16.72
N TRP A 331 -11.73 -5.55 -17.68
CA TRP A 331 -11.03 -6.83 -17.77
C TRP A 331 -9.63 -6.84 -17.11
N ASP A 332 -9.28 -5.81 -16.32
CA ASP A 332 -7.96 -5.65 -15.69
C ASP A 332 -6.78 -5.77 -16.67
N LEU A 333 -6.93 -5.17 -17.85
CA LEU A 333 -5.89 -5.13 -18.89
C LEU A 333 -5.07 -3.84 -18.79
N ASN A 334 -3.82 -3.90 -19.23
CA ASN A 334 -3.03 -2.69 -19.40
C ASN A 334 -3.54 -1.90 -20.62
N PRO A 335 -4.09 -0.67 -20.47
CA PRO A 335 -4.64 0.09 -21.58
C PRO A 335 -3.58 0.50 -22.63
N ASN A 336 -2.30 0.42 -22.26
CA ASN A 336 -1.17 0.73 -23.13
C ASN A 336 -0.58 -0.51 -23.82
N ASP A 337 -1.10 -1.71 -23.53
CA ASP A 337 -0.76 -2.93 -24.27
C ASP A 337 -1.66 -3.04 -25.50
N SER A 338 -1.12 -2.75 -26.67
CA SER A 338 -1.85 -2.83 -27.94
C SER A 338 -2.17 -4.26 -28.39
N GLU A 339 -1.56 -5.27 -27.79
CA GLU A 339 -1.77 -6.69 -28.14
C GLU A 339 -2.65 -7.44 -27.12
N ALA A 340 -3.03 -6.79 -26.00
CA ALA A 340 -3.89 -7.38 -24.97
C ALA A 340 -5.34 -7.62 -25.43
N ILE A 341 -5.80 -6.87 -26.44
CA ILE A 341 -7.14 -7.01 -27.04
C ILE A 341 -6.99 -7.36 -28.52
N VAL A 342 -7.63 -8.44 -28.93
CA VAL A 342 -7.61 -8.98 -30.28
C VAL A 342 -8.91 -8.68 -31.01
N GLY A 343 -8.77 -8.25 -32.27
CA GLY A 343 -9.91 -7.92 -33.12
C GLY A 343 -10.72 -6.68 -32.73
N PRO A 344 -10.23 -5.69 -31.96
CA PRO A 344 -11.05 -4.55 -31.60
C PRO A 344 -11.40 -3.74 -32.87
N PRO A 345 -12.68 -3.41 -33.12
CA PRO A 345 -13.02 -2.42 -34.13
C PRO A 345 -12.32 -1.08 -33.87
N LYS A 346 -11.89 -0.36 -34.92
CA LYS A 346 -11.12 0.89 -34.78
C LYS A 346 -11.84 2.00 -34.00
N TRP A 347 -13.17 1.95 -33.94
CA TRP A 347 -13.96 2.94 -33.22
C TRP A 347 -13.75 2.84 -31.69
N LEU A 348 -13.34 1.67 -31.15
CA LEU A 348 -13.03 1.51 -29.71
C LEU A 348 -11.92 2.43 -29.22
N ASP A 349 -10.99 2.82 -30.10
CA ASP A 349 -9.88 3.72 -29.78
C ASP A 349 -10.27 5.20 -29.79
N ASN A 350 -11.39 5.57 -30.41
CA ASN A 350 -11.72 6.98 -30.73
C ASN A 350 -13.06 7.42 -30.14
N ASP A 351 -14.07 6.56 -30.20
CA ASP A 351 -15.41 6.88 -29.78
C ASP A 351 -15.45 6.92 -28.26
N LYS A 352 -15.85 8.08 -27.76
CA LYS A 352 -15.93 8.38 -26.34
C LYS A 352 -17.36 8.26 -25.86
N PHE A 353 -17.53 7.72 -24.67
CA PHE A 353 -18.82 7.60 -24.02
C PHE A 353 -18.78 8.18 -22.62
N ASP A 354 -19.92 8.77 -22.25
CA ASP A 354 -20.23 9.17 -20.89
C ASP A 354 -21.08 8.04 -20.27
N ILE A 355 -20.67 7.56 -19.09
CA ILE A 355 -21.38 6.61 -18.26
C ILE A 355 -21.84 7.34 -17.02
N LEU A 356 -23.16 7.45 -16.87
CA LEU A 356 -23.78 7.90 -15.63
C LEU A 356 -24.62 6.75 -15.10
N ALA A 357 -24.23 6.19 -13.96
CA ALA A 357 -24.88 5.04 -13.39
C ALA A 357 -25.04 5.14 -11.87
N LYS A 358 -26.18 4.68 -11.38
CA LYS A 358 -26.50 4.56 -9.97
C LYS A 358 -26.27 3.12 -9.54
N VAL A 359 -25.49 2.93 -8.47
CA VAL A 359 -25.27 1.62 -7.86
C VAL A 359 -26.45 1.32 -6.94
N SER A 360 -26.99 0.10 -6.99
CA SER A 360 -28.00 -0.34 -6.04
C SER A 360 -27.35 -0.44 -4.65
N THR A 361 -27.73 0.46 -3.74
CA THR A 361 -27.40 0.33 -2.31
C THR A 361 -28.59 -0.32 -1.63
N ASP A 362 -28.74 -1.63 -1.76
CA ASP A 362 -29.80 -2.39 -1.10
C ASP A 362 -29.49 -2.57 0.41
N ASP A 363 -29.16 -1.46 1.08
CA ASP A 363 -28.98 -1.36 2.52
C ASP A 363 -30.31 -0.86 3.10
N GLY A 364 -31.22 -1.78 3.39
CA GLY A 364 -32.43 -1.45 4.14
C GLY A 364 -32.10 -0.87 5.52
N GLY A 365 -32.01 0.46 5.64
CA GLY A 365 -32.07 1.18 6.92
C GLY A 365 -31.05 2.32 7.11
N ASP A 366 -31.59 3.52 7.39
CA ASP A 366 -30.96 4.74 7.93
C ASP A 366 -29.98 5.54 7.03
N ALA A 367 -30.48 6.69 6.56
CA ALA A 367 -29.74 7.76 5.85
C ALA A 367 -28.62 8.46 6.69
N LYS A 368 -28.27 7.93 7.87
CA LYS A 368 -27.20 8.45 8.75
C LYS A 368 -25.93 7.59 8.69
N VAL A 369 -25.97 6.42 8.07
CA VAL A 369 -24.80 5.60 7.78
C VAL A 369 -24.28 6.04 6.41
N LYS A 370 -23.02 6.47 6.32
CA LYS A 370 -22.40 6.69 4.99
C LYS A 370 -22.46 5.34 4.26
N PRO A 371 -23.05 5.26 3.06
CA PRO A 371 -22.98 4.03 2.28
C PRO A 371 -21.51 3.65 2.11
N PRO A 372 -21.15 2.35 2.11
CA PRO A 372 -19.76 1.93 2.00
C PRO A 372 -19.17 2.30 0.62
N GLN A 373 -17.84 2.33 0.53
CA GLN A 373 -17.14 2.68 -0.71
C GLN A 373 -17.34 1.58 -1.76
N LEU A 374 -17.70 1.95 -3.00
CA LEU A 374 -17.83 0.99 -4.11
C LEU A 374 -16.47 0.32 -4.36
N ASP A 375 -16.45 -1.00 -4.31
CA ASP A 375 -15.25 -1.78 -4.53
C ASP A 375 -14.80 -1.74 -6.01
N ALA A 376 -13.48 -1.79 -6.25
CA ALA A 376 -12.93 -1.68 -7.59
C ALA A 376 -13.22 -2.92 -8.43
N ASP A 377 -13.10 -4.12 -7.85
CA ASP A 377 -13.43 -5.37 -8.53
C ASP A 377 -14.94 -5.48 -8.75
N GLU A 378 -15.75 -5.07 -7.78
CA GLU A 378 -17.20 -4.95 -7.97
C GLU A 378 -17.55 -4.04 -9.16
N LEU A 379 -16.97 -2.84 -9.22
CA LEU A 379 -17.16 -1.91 -10.34
C LEU A 379 -16.71 -2.52 -11.68
N ARG A 380 -15.57 -3.24 -11.71
CA ARG A 380 -15.11 -3.94 -12.92
C ARG A 380 -16.17 -4.93 -13.41
N HIS A 381 -16.76 -5.73 -12.52
CA HIS A 381 -17.82 -6.68 -12.88
C HIS A 381 -19.10 -5.97 -13.37
N MET A 382 -19.53 -4.90 -12.71
CA MET A 382 -20.68 -4.09 -13.13
C MET A 382 -20.47 -3.51 -14.54
N LEU A 383 -19.26 -3.01 -14.82
CA LEU A 383 -18.90 -2.48 -16.13
C LEU A 383 -18.84 -3.56 -17.21
N ARG A 384 -18.34 -4.77 -16.91
CA ARG A 384 -18.41 -5.92 -17.86
C ARG A 384 -19.86 -6.19 -18.26
N ALA A 385 -20.74 -6.35 -17.27
CA ALA A 385 -22.17 -6.60 -17.51
C ALA A 385 -22.83 -5.45 -18.31
N LEU A 386 -22.48 -4.20 -18.00
CA LEU A 386 -22.99 -3.03 -18.73
C LEU A 386 -22.53 -3.03 -20.19
N ILE A 387 -21.27 -3.36 -20.48
CA ILE A 387 -20.72 -3.39 -21.84
C ILE A 387 -21.30 -4.57 -22.63
N GLU A 388 -21.39 -5.74 -22.02
CA GLU A 388 -22.04 -6.92 -22.60
C GLU A 388 -23.50 -6.64 -22.95
N ASP A 389 -24.26 -5.98 -22.08
CA ASP A 389 -25.66 -5.65 -22.37
C ASP A 389 -25.78 -4.52 -23.39
N ARG A 390 -25.13 -3.38 -23.16
CA ARG A 390 -25.39 -2.17 -23.96
C ARG A 390 -24.74 -2.23 -25.33
N PHE A 391 -23.55 -2.80 -25.46
CA PHE A 391 -22.87 -2.94 -26.76
C PHE A 391 -22.97 -4.35 -27.35
N LYS A 392 -23.75 -5.26 -26.72
CA LYS A 392 -23.89 -6.65 -27.15
C LYS A 392 -22.54 -7.35 -27.29
N MET A 393 -21.58 -6.96 -26.45
CA MET A 393 -20.22 -7.49 -26.50
C MET A 393 -20.21 -8.99 -26.21
N LYS A 394 -19.44 -9.73 -27.01
CA LYS A 394 -19.09 -11.13 -26.76
C LYS A 394 -17.58 -11.26 -26.83
N ASP A 395 -17.01 -11.94 -25.85
CA ASP A 395 -15.58 -12.15 -25.74
C ASP A 395 -15.22 -13.53 -25.21
N HIS A 396 -13.97 -13.89 -25.40
CA HIS A 396 -13.32 -15.00 -24.74
C HIS A 396 -11.83 -14.71 -24.54
N LEU A 397 -11.19 -15.48 -23.67
CA LEU A 397 -9.73 -15.50 -23.53
C LEU A 397 -9.16 -16.63 -24.38
N GLU A 398 -8.08 -16.35 -25.11
CA GLU A 398 -7.30 -17.38 -25.79
C GLU A 398 -5.80 -17.06 -25.72
N ASP A 399 -4.95 -18.09 -25.82
CA ASP A 399 -3.51 -17.89 -25.91
C ASP A 399 -3.12 -17.46 -27.33
N ARG A 400 -2.48 -16.29 -27.44
CA ARG A 400 -1.89 -15.80 -28.71
C ARG A 400 -0.43 -15.44 -28.57
N PRO A 401 0.36 -15.57 -29.66
CA PRO A 401 1.72 -15.08 -29.69
C PRO A 401 1.74 -13.53 -29.67
N VAL A 402 1.82 -12.95 -28.48
CA VAL A 402 1.94 -11.50 -28.27
C VAL A 402 3.37 -11.08 -27.95
N THR A 403 3.67 -9.80 -28.15
CA THR A 403 4.93 -9.22 -27.68
C THR A 403 4.97 -9.30 -26.16
N ALA A 404 5.98 -9.97 -25.62
CA ALA A 404 6.31 -9.99 -24.21
C ALA A 404 7.79 -9.65 -24.02
N TYR A 405 8.17 -9.25 -22.81
CA TYR A 405 9.58 -9.17 -22.44
C TYR A 405 10.04 -10.50 -21.86
N THR A 406 11.24 -10.91 -22.23
CA THR A 406 11.95 -12.01 -21.60
C THR A 406 13.16 -11.46 -20.88
N MET A 407 13.28 -11.77 -19.60
CA MET A 407 14.48 -11.48 -18.82
C MET A 407 15.57 -12.50 -19.17
N LYS A 408 16.74 -12.03 -19.61
CA LYS A 408 17.91 -12.86 -19.96
C LYS A 408 19.09 -12.52 -19.07
N ALA A 409 19.80 -13.54 -18.63
CA ALA A 409 21.09 -13.38 -17.96
C ALA A 409 22.18 -13.02 -18.99
N VAL A 410 23.02 -12.04 -18.67
CA VAL A 410 24.21 -11.69 -19.48
C VAL A 410 25.46 -11.86 -18.64
N SER A 411 25.55 -11.10 -17.55
CA SER A 411 26.61 -11.19 -16.55
C SER A 411 26.01 -10.85 -15.19
N PRO A 412 25.12 -11.71 -14.66
CA PRO A 412 24.27 -11.39 -13.52
C PRO A 412 25.05 -10.84 -12.32
N LYS A 413 24.60 -9.70 -11.80
CA LYS A 413 25.14 -8.99 -10.64
C LYS A 413 24.10 -8.98 -9.52
N LEU A 414 23.57 -10.15 -9.21
CA LEU A 414 22.52 -10.33 -8.20
C LEU A 414 23.14 -10.84 -6.91
N THR A 415 22.59 -10.41 -5.77
CA THR A 415 22.97 -10.95 -4.46
C THR A 415 21.97 -12.02 -4.08
N ALA A 416 22.44 -13.21 -3.71
CA ALA A 416 21.54 -14.26 -3.22
C ALA A 416 20.86 -13.79 -1.92
N ALA A 417 19.55 -13.99 -1.82
CA ALA A 417 18.79 -13.58 -0.65
C ALA A 417 18.86 -14.60 0.48
N ASP A 418 18.66 -14.11 1.71
CA ASP A 418 18.32 -14.97 2.84
C ASP A 418 16.85 -15.41 2.72
N PRO A 419 16.55 -16.72 2.58
CA PRO A 419 15.19 -17.21 2.33
C PRO A 419 14.25 -17.00 3.52
N THR A 420 14.77 -16.66 4.70
CA THR A 420 13.98 -16.34 5.89
C THR A 420 13.47 -14.89 5.91
N LYS A 421 13.98 -14.03 5.03
CA LYS A 421 13.52 -12.64 4.91
C LYS A 421 12.23 -12.57 4.10
N ARG A 422 11.43 -11.53 4.34
CA ARG A 422 10.19 -11.34 3.59
C ARG A 422 10.45 -10.90 2.16
N THR A 423 9.64 -11.44 1.24
CA THR A 423 9.64 -11.04 -0.16
C THR A 423 8.98 -9.69 -0.32
N ARG A 424 9.70 -8.66 -0.77
CA ARG A 424 9.12 -7.33 -1.05
C ARG A 424 9.96 -6.51 -2.03
N CYS A 425 9.35 -5.47 -2.59
CA CYS A 425 10.04 -4.42 -3.35
C CYS A 425 9.51 -3.06 -2.93
N ASP A 426 10.40 -2.20 -2.44
CA ASP A 426 10.07 -0.86 -1.93
C ASP A 426 10.81 0.21 -2.73
N GLU A 427 10.19 1.38 -2.89
CA GLU A 427 10.90 2.57 -3.35
C GLU A 427 11.85 3.05 -2.23
N GLY A 428 13.09 3.35 -2.58
CA GLY A 428 14.14 3.81 -1.67
C GLY A 428 15.44 3.01 -1.75
N PRO A 429 16.47 3.45 -1.02
CA PRO A 429 17.75 2.75 -0.97
C PRO A 429 17.62 1.39 -0.26
N GLY A 430 18.47 0.44 -0.65
CA GLY A 430 18.63 -0.81 0.08
C GLY A 430 19.32 -0.63 1.44
N PRO A 431 19.60 -1.72 2.17
CA PRO A 431 20.11 -1.69 3.55
C PRO A 431 21.43 -0.93 3.76
N ASN A 432 22.19 -0.65 2.71
CA ASN A 432 23.42 0.16 2.78
C ASN A 432 23.16 1.68 2.86
N GLY A 433 21.91 2.12 2.73
CA GLY A 433 21.49 3.53 2.78
C GLY A 433 21.98 4.37 1.58
N LYS A 434 22.57 3.75 0.55
CA LYS A 434 23.12 4.47 -0.60
C LYS A 434 22.00 4.88 -1.55
N ASP A 435 21.58 6.14 -1.48
CA ASP A 435 20.61 6.71 -2.41
C ASP A 435 21.31 7.27 -3.66
N LEU A 436 21.23 6.52 -4.78
CA LEU A 436 21.82 6.90 -6.06
C LEU A 436 21.18 8.16 -6.68
N ARG A 437 20.00 8.57 -6.23
CA ARG A 437 19.30 9.78 -6.69
C ARG A 437 19.95 11.06 -6.14
N LEU A 438 20.78 10.96 -5.10
CA LEU A 438 21.51 12.11 -4.55
C LEU A 438 22.69 12.51 -5.44
N GLY A 439 23.36 11.54 -6.07
CA GLY A 439 24.49 11.78 -6.97
C GLY A 439 24.09 12.13 -8.40
N ASN A 440 22.83 11.89 -8.78
CA ASN A 440 22.33 12.15 -10.12
C ASN A 440 20.84 12.55 -10.10
N ALA A 441 20.57 13.83 -10.33
CA ALA A 441 19.22 14.40 -10.30
C ALA A 441 18.29 13.90 -11.43
N MET A 442 18.83 13.24 -12.46
CA MET A 442 18.02 12.63 -13.52
C MET A 442 17.45 11.28 -13.12
N ILE A 443 18.01 10.63 -12.09
CA ILE A 443 17.48 9.39 -11.53
C ILE A 443 16.42 9.76 -10.50
N ASN A 444 15.16 9.48 -10.81
CA ASN A 444 14.03 9.73 -9.94
C ASN A 444 13.34 8.44 -9.45
N ARG A 445 13.79 7.26 -9.88
CA ARG A 445 13.34 5.97 -9.38
C ARG A 445 14.50 5.20 -8.77
N LEU A 446 14.29 4.66 -7.57
CA LEU A 446 15.21 3.79 -6.86
C LEU A 446 14.40 2.72 -6.15
N ILE A 447 14.55 1.47 -6.56
CA ILE A 447 13.77 0.36 -6.02
C ILE A 447 14.74 -0.64 -5.39
N TYR A 448 14.46 -1.03 -4.14
CA TYR A 448 15.11 -2.16 -3.49
C TYR A 448 14.13 -3.32 -3.41
N CYS A 449 14.54 -4.48 -3.91
CA CYS A 449 13.81 -5.73 -3.76
C CYS A 449 14.60 -6.68 -2.85
N GLN A 450 13.90 -7.32 -1.92
CA GLN A 450 14.41 -8.31 -0.98
C GLN A 450 13.74 -9.64 -1.21
N ASN A 451 14.54 -10.72 -1.23
CA ASN A 451 14.06 -12.10 -1.33
C ASN A 451 13.03 -12.33 -2.46
N VAL A 452 13.29 -11.77 -3.65
CA VAL A 452 12.44 -11.94 -4.84
C VAL A 452 13.04 -12.96 -5.81
N THR A 453 12.23 -13.86 -6.36
CA THR A 453 12.63 -14.63 -7.54
C THR A 453 12.58 -13.74 -8.79
N LEU A 454 13.26 -14.15 -9.87
CA LEU A 454 13.20 -13.38 -11.14
C LEU A 454 11.84 -13.51 -11.85
N GLU A 455 11.09 -14.57 -11.55
CA GLU A 455 9.68 -14.70 -11.94
C GLU A 455 8.81 -13.66 -11.20
N GLN A 456 8.96 -13.54 -9.88
CA GLN A 456 8.27 -12.50 -9.09
C GLN A 456 8.67 -11.10 -9.53
N LEU A 457 9.95 -10.85 -9.83
CA LEU A 457 10.39 -9.58 -10.40
C LEU A 457 9.71 -9.31 -11.74
N GLY A 458 9.57 -10.32 -12.60
CA GLY A 458 8.84 -10.22 -13.87
C GLY A 458 7.40 -9.75 -13.69
N ILE A 459 6.70 -10.34 -12.70
CA ILE A 459 5.34 -9.95 -12.31
C ILE A 459 5.27 -8.49 -11.85
N LEU A 460 6.25 -8.03 -11.06
CA LEU A 460 6.25 -6.68 -10.49
C LEU A 460 6.66 -5.58 -11.49
N LEU A 461 7.44 -5.91 -12.51
CA LEU A 461 8.06 -4.92 -13.41
C LEU A 461 7.09 -3.97 -14.11
N PRO A 462 5.93 -4.40 -14.63
CA PRO A 462 4.94 -3.49 -15.22
C PRO A 462 4.51 -2.37 -14.26
N ASN A 463 4.38 -2.68 -12.96
CA ASN A 463 4.02 -1.71 -11.93
C ASN A 463 5.24 -0.87 -11.49
N LEU A 464 6.37 -1.53 -11.23
CA LEU A 464 7.59 -0.87 -10.76
C LEU A 464 8.17 0.10 -11.80
N ALA A 465 8.09 -0.24 -13.08
CA ALA A 465 8.66 0.53 -14.19
C ALA A 465 7.58 0.99 -15.18
N PHE A 466 6.48 1.52 -14.64
CA PHE A 466 5.43 2.18 -15.43
C PHE A 466 6.04 3.20 -16.40
N GLY A 467 5.56 3.20 -17.64
CA GLY A 467 6.13 3.98 -18.74
C GLY A 467 7.05 3.17 -19.66
N TYR A 468 7.81 2.22 -19.11
CA TYR A 468 8.74 1.39 -19.90
C TYR A 468 8.16 0.04 -20.27
N ILE A 469 7.51 -0.62 -19.32
CA ILE A 469 7.04 -2.00 -19.44
C ILE A 469 5.52 -2.01 -19.48
N TYR A 470 4.98 -2.24 -20.67
CA TYR A 470 3.55 -2.40 -20.89
C TYR A 470 3.12 -3.85 -21.11
N TYR A 471 4.07 -4.70 -21.48
CA TYR A 471 3.87 -6.11 -21.79
C TYR A 471 4.28 -7.00 -20.60
N PRO A 472 3.74 -8.22 -20.50
CA PRO A 472 4.18 -9.19 -19.51
C PRO A 472 5.68 -9.45 -19.58
N VAL A 473 6.31 -9.74 -18.44
CA VAL A 473 7.73 -10.06 -18.34
C VAL A 473 7.91 -11.47 -17.81
N ALA A 474 8.54 -12.33 -18.60
CA ALA A 474 8.83 -13.71 -18.21
C ALA A 474 10.30 -13.89 -17.83
N ASP A 475 10.55 -14.75 -16.85
CA ASP A 475 11.91 -15.19 -16.53
C ASP A 475 12.42 -16.19 -17.59
N GLY A 476 13.44 -15.79 -18.33
CA GLY A 476 14.19 -16.64 -19.26
C GLY A 476 15.67 -16.74 -18.89
N THR A 477 16.04 -16.41 -17.65
CA THR A 477 17.43 -16.33 -17.21
C THR A 477 18.01 -17.70 -16.86
N GLY A 478 17.16 -18.65 -16.46
CA GLY A 478 17.57 -19.96 -15.94
C GLY A 478 18.14 -19.92 -14.51
N LEU A 479 18.19 -18.73 -13.88
CA LEU A 479 18.69 -18.57 -12.51
C LEU A 479 17.65 -19.09 -11.52
N LYS A 480 18.10 -19.77 -10.47
CA LYS A 480 17.25 -20.36 -9.44
C LYS A 480 17.49 -19.68 -8.10
N GLY A 481 16.46 -19.69 -7.26
CA GLY A 481 16.48 -19.03 -5.95
C GLY A 481 15.96 -17.59 -6.01
N SER A 482 16.10 -16.92 -4.86
CA SER A 482 15.66 -15.55 -4.66
C SER A 482 16.86 -14.63 -4.48
N PHE A 483 16.67 -13.35 -4.80
CA PHE A 483 17.73 -12.36 -4.86
C PHE A 483 17.33 -11.07 -4.16
N ASP A 484 18.35 -10.43 -3.59
CA ASP A 484 18.32 -9.04 -3.18
C ASP A 484 18.94 -8.19 -4.29
N LEU A 485 18.25 -7.13 -4.69
CA LEU A 485 18.69 -6.24 -5.76
C LEU A 485 18.26 -4.80 -5.52
N THR A 486 19.01 -3.86 -6.07
CA THR A 486 18.67 -2.44 -6.11
C THR A 486 18.73 -1.97 -7.55
N LEU A 487 17.70 -1.27 -8.00
CA LEU A 487 17.56 -0.79 -9.37
C LEU A 487 17.25 0.71 -9.36
N ALA A 488 18.16 1.50 -9.95
CA ALA A 488 18.02 2.94 -10.06
C ALA A 488 17.87 3.36 -11.53
N PHE A 489 16.83 4.11 -11.87
CA PHE A 489 16.61 4.56 -13.24
C PHE A 489 15.84 5.89 -13.30
N SER A 490 15.87 6.51 -14.46
CA SER A 490 15.10 7.70 -14.82
C SER A 490 13.74 7.27 -15.34
N SER A 491 12.66 7.97 -15.00
CA SER A 491 11.36 7.76 -15.64
C SER A 491 11.44 8.13 -17.14
N VAL A 492 10.51 7.60 -17.94
CA VAL A 492 10.50 7.84 -19.40
C VAL A 492 10.51 9.34 -19.73
N ASP A 493 9.72 10.15 -19.03
CA ASP A 493 9.68 11.60 -19.23
C ASP A 493 11.03 12.27 -18.99
N ARG A 494 11.84 11.75 -18.04
CA ARG A 494 13.18 12.25 -17.76
C ARG A 494 14.19 11.82 -18.82
N THR A 495 14.04 10.63 -19.41
CA THR A 495 14.87 10.19 -20.54
C THR A 495 14.54 10.88 -21.86
N LEU A 496 13.31 11.40 -22.00
CA LEU A 496 12.88 12.14 -23.18
C LEU A 496 13.04 13.66 -23.03
N ALA A 497 13.37 14.14 -21.83
CA ALA A 497 13.59 15.55 -21.56
C ALA A 497 14.86 16.05 -22.26
N PRO A 498 14.86 17.28 -22.83
CA PRO A 498 16.08 17.89 -23.34
C PRO A 498 17.12 18.02 -22.21
N PRO A 499 18.42 17.86 -22.51
CA PRO A 499 19.47 17.91 -21.50
C PRO A 499 19.44 19.25 -20.75
N PRO A 500 19.66 19.25 -19.43
CA PRO A 500 19.75 20.50 -18.68
C PRO A 500 20.86 21.38 -19.26
N SER A 501 20.60 22.68 -19.41
CA SER A 501 21.61 23.65 -19.79
C SER A 501 22.74 23.61 -18.76
N SER A 502 23.93 23.18 -19.20
CA SER A 502 25.06 22.86 -18.34
C SER A 502 25.52 24.04 -17.49
N ASN A 503 25.52 23.88 -16.16
CA ASN A 503 26.48 24.49 -15.25
C ASN A 503 26.50 23.75 -13.89
N SER A 504 26.89 22.48 -13.89
CA SER A 504 27.34 21.82 -12.66
C SER A 504 28.28 20.66 -12.99
N GLN A 505 29.53 20.78 -12.54
CA GLN A 505 30.53 19.71 -12.57
C GLN A 505 30.02 18.52 -11.75
N GLN A 506 29.77 17.39 -12.40
CA GLN A 506 29.46 16.12 -11.74
C GLN A 506 30.77 15.41 -11.34
N THR A 507 30.97 15.21 -10.03
CA THR A 507 31.96 14.28 -9.49
C THR A 507 31.30 12.95 -9.13
N GLY A 508 31.52 11.93 -9.98
CA GLY A 508 31.65 10.52 -9.62
C GLY A 508 30.42 9.72 -9.14
N THR A 509 29.86 8.89 -10.03
CA THR A 509 29.91 7.41 -9.95
C THR A 509 29.42 6.85 -11.30
N THR A 510 30.16 5.90 -11.88
CA THR A 510 29.93 5.39 -13.23
C THR A 510 28.68 4.51 -13.30
N LEU A 511 27.55 5.12 -13.63
CA LEU A 511 26.46 4.49 -14.38
C LEU A 511 26.63 4.95 -15.83
N ALA A 512 26.46 4.06 -16.81
CA ALA A 512 26.47 4.46 -18.22
C ALA A 512 25.19 5.25 -18.50
N ALA A 513 25.24 6.54 -18.18
CA ALA A 513 24.19 7.50 -18.43
C ALA A 513 24.30 8.03 -19.86
N ASP A 514 23.19 8.49 -20.43
CA ASP A 514 23.20 9.23 -21.68
C ASP A 514 23.85 10.63 -21.48
N PRO A 515 24.01 11.43 -22.55
CA PRO A 515 24.59 12.78 -22.44
C PRO A 515 23.83 13.73 -21.49
N SER A 516 22.56 13.45 -21.18
CA SER A 516 21.76 14.21 -20.23
C SER A 516 21.98 13.77 -18.77
N GLY A 517 22.66 12.64 -18.55
CA GLY A 517 22.80 12.02 -17.24
C GLY A 517 21.65 11.05 -16.91
N ALA A 518 20.68 10.85 -17.81
CA ALA A 518 19.58 9.92 -17.58
C ALA A 518 20.01 8.45 -17.74
N VAL A 519 19.34 7.56 -17.01
CA VAL A 519 19.59 6.11 -17.08
C VAL A 519 18.28 5.41 -17.40
N SER A 520 18.17 4.83 -18.60
CA SER A 520 16.96 4.08 -18.99
C SER A 520 16.80 2.81 -18.15
N LEU A 521 15.57 2.27 -18.07
CA LEU A 521 15.33 0.97 -17.42
C LEU A 521 16.21 -0.14 -18.02
N PHE A 522 16.34 -0.19 -19.35
CA PHE A 522 17.11 -1.23 -20.05
C PHE A 522 18.60 -1.14 -19.74
N ASP A 523 19.15 0.08 -19.66
CA ASP A 523 20.53 0.31 -19.25
C ASP A 523 20.74 -0.01 -17.77
N ALA A 524 19.77 0.31 -16.91
CA ALA A 524 19.81 -0.06 -15.50
C ALA A 524 19.84 -1.60 -15.33
N PHE A 525 18.96 -2.34 -16.01
CA PHE A 525 18.97 -3.81 -16.03
C PHE A 525 20.33 -4.38 -16.47
N LYS A 526 20.87 -3.87 -17.58
CA LYS A 526 22.14 -4.34 -18.14
C LYS A 526 23.32 -4.02 -17.23
N ASN A 527 23.43 -2.78 -16.77
CA ASN A 527 24.63 -2.29 -16.12
C ASN A 527 24.65 -2.58 -14.61
N GLN A 528 23.49 -2.53 -13.96
CA GLN A 528 23.34 -2.71 -12.51
C GLN A 528 23.06 -4.17 -12.15
N LEU A 529 22.16 -4.85 -12.89
CA LEU A 529 21.78 -6.24 -12.58
C LEU A 529 22.49 -7.27 -13.45
N GLY A 530 23.13 -6.86 -14.56
CA GLY A 530 23.74 -7.81 -15.50
C GLY A 530 22.71 -8.64 -16.26
N LEU A 531 21.47 -8.15 -16.36
CA LEU A 531 20.33 -8.77 -17.02
C LEU A 531 19.88 -7.92 -18.22
N ARG A 532 19.14 -8.50 -19.15
CA ARG A 532 18.47 -7.75 -20.22
C ARG A 532 16.99 -8.09 -20.28
N LEU A 533 16.20 -7.14 -20.73
CA LEU A 533 14.81 -7.35 -21.13
C LEU A 533 14.76 -7.33 -22.65
N GLU A 534 14.42 -8.45 -23.25
CA GLU A 534 14.35 -8.62 -24.70
C GLU A 534 12.90 -8.85 -25.12
N LYS A 535 12.44 -8.15 -26.16
CA LYS A 535 11.10 -8.40 -26.71
C LYS A 535 11.11 -9.69 -27.51
N GLU A 536 10.23 -10.61 -27.18
CA GLU A 536 10.02 -11.87 -27.87
C GLU A 536 8.51 -12.11 -28.05
N LYS A 537 8.11 -12.85 -29.09
CA LYS A 537 6.72 -13.32 -29.18
C LYS A 537 6.53 -14.51 -28.25
N ARG A 538 5.50 -14.46 -27.40
CA ARG A 538 5.15 -15.53 -26.46
C ARG A 538 3.65 -15.79 -26.45
N PRO A 539 3.23 -17.06 -26.31
CA PRO A 539 1.82 -17.38 -26.07
C PRO A 539 1.43 -16.81 -24.71
N MET A 540 0.49 -15.86 -24.71
CA MET A 540 -0.13 -15.31 -23.50
C MET A 540 -1.64 -15.22 -23.71
N PRO A 541 -2.44 -15.31 -22.65
CA PRO A 541 -3.87 -15.09 -22.73
C PRO A 541 -4.16 -13.65 -23.13
N VAL A 542 -5.00 -13.48 -24.14
CA VAL A 542 -5.47 -12.18 -24.63
C VAL A 542 -6.99 -12.16 -24.67
N LEU A 543 -7.58 -10.96 -24.55
CA LEU A 543 -9.02 -10.77 -24.69
C LEU A 543 -9.38 -10.68 -26.18
N VAL A 544 -10.13 -11.66 -26.68
CA VAL A 544 -10.66 -11.64 -28.04
C VAL A 544 -12.06 -11.07 -28.01
N ILE A 545 -12.31 -10.01 -28.77
CA ILE A 545 -13.66 -9.48 -28.98
C ILE A 545 -14.26 -10.18 -30.19
N ASP A 546 -15.17 -11.13 -29.95
CA ASP A 546 -15.86 -11.86 -31.00
C ASP A 546 -16.91 -11.00 -31.69
N HIS A 547 -17.56 -10.12 -30.93
CA HIS A 547 -18.58 -9.20 -31.41
C HIS A 547 -18.71 -8.01 -30.46
N ILE A 548 -18.97 -6.82 -31.02
CA ILE A 548 -19.36 -5.62 -30.30
C ILE A 548 -20.04 -4.65 -31.27
N GLU A 549 -21.16 -4.05 -30.87
CA GLU A 549 -21.88 -3.03 -31.63
C GLU A 549 -21.29 -1.64 -31.36
N GLU A 550 -21.24 -0.76 -32.37
CA GLU A 550 -20.71 0.61 -32.22
C GLU A 550 -21.66 1.53 -31.45
N GLN A 551 -22.97 1.33 -31.66
CA GLN A 551 -23.99 2.11 -30.99
C GLN A 551 -24.56 1.29 -29.84
N PRO A 552 -24.57 1.81 -28.61
CA PRO A 552 -25.18 1.11 -27.51
C PRO A 552 -26.70 1.03 -27.72
N THR A 553 -27.33 -0.03 -27.20
CA THR A 553 -28.78 -0.11 -27.12
C THR A 553 -29.35 1.11 -26.39
N ALA A 554 -30.56 1.52 -26.75
CA ALA A 554 -31.25 2.61 -26.08
C ALA A 554 -31.32 2.36 -24.55
N ASN A 555 -31.12 3.44 -23.79
CA ASN A 555 -31.06 3.42 -22.33
C ASN A 555 -32.32 2.84 -21.69
#